data_AF-A0A3P7PGB7-F1
#
_entry.id   AF-A0A3P7PGB7-F1
#
_cell.length_a   1.000
_cell.length_b   1.000
_cell.length_c   1.000
_cell.angle_alpha   90.00
_cell.angle_beta   90.00
_cell.angle_gamma   90.00
#
_symmetry.space_group_name_H-M   'P 1'
#
loop_
_entity.id
_entity.type
_entity.pdbx_description
1 polymer ?
#
loop_
_entity_poly.entity_id
_entity_poly.type
_entity_poly.pdbx_seq_one_letter_code
_entity_poly.pdbx_strand_id
1 'polypeptide(L)'
;MSSKIEEKKWCATYSRSINAMSEYQLSGNVYLYLAMDKRTYSFPDGYKESAEAYLSYRSKTGIKDKTNRTFSLYLERFFAFLIRKNMVRIEQLAIKDVFSFMGSLSCYEKPTINHTMRAVRYYLKYCYECGFMKKEMFSKLPNPYYNRKSRLPSTYSAEEVKSYLAPLI
;
A
#
# COMPACT_ATOMS: atom_id res chain seq x y z
N MET A 1 -18.22 24.34 20.85
CA MET A 1 -17.98 23.66 19.56
C MET A 1 -16.63 24.14 19.03
N SER A 2 -15.74 23.24 18.58
CA SER A 2 -14.37 23.61 18.20
C SER A 2 -14.37 24.49 16.95
N SER A 3 -13.62 25.60 16.95
CA SER A 3 -13.54 26.61 15.87
C SER A 3 -13.24 26.04 14.47
N LYS A 4 -12.69 24.83 14.39
CA LYS A 4 -12.44 24.12 13.12
C LYS A 4 -13.72 23.68 12.39
N ILE A 5 -14.85 23.59 13.09
CA ILE A 5 -16.15 23.25 12.49
C ILE A 5 -16.72 24.45 11.70
N GLU A 6 -16.48 25.67 12.19
CA GLU A 6 -16.92 26.91 11.53
C GLU A 6 -16.18 27.16 10.20
N GLU A 7 -14.93 26.72 10.08
CA GLU A 7 -14.13 26.84 8.85
C GLU A 7 -14.47 25.81 7.75
N LYS A 8 -15.46 24.92 7.95
CA LYS A 8 -15.87 23.85 7.00
C LYS A 8 -14.73 22.97 6.45
N LYS A 9 -13.55 23.00 7.06
CA LYS A 9 -12.45 22.08 6.77
C LYS A 9 -12.71 20.76 7.50
N TRP A 10 -13.27 19.80 6.77
CA TRP A 10 -13.42 18.44 7.28
C TRP A 10 -12.04 17.85 7.59
N CYS A 11 -11.65 17.89 8.87
CA CYS A 11 -10.45 17.23 9.33
C CYS A 11 -10.56 15.72 9.06
N ALA A 12 -9.48 15.10 8.59
CA ALA A 12 -9.42 13.66 8.31
C ALA A 12 -9.91 12.79 9.50
N THR A 13 -9.82 13.31 10.73
CA THR A 13 -10.37 12.68 11.93
C THR A 13 -11.90 12.56 11.92
N TYR A 14 -12.62 13.56 11.41
CA TYR A 14 -14.09 13.52 11.32
C TYR A 14 -14.57 12.52 10.28
N SER A 15 -13.97 12.50 9.08
CA SER A 15 -14.31 11.50 8.05
C SER A 15 -14.05 10.07 8.53
N ARG A 16 -12.98 9.83 9.30
CA ARG A 16 -12.72 8.53 9.91
C ARG A 16 -13.79 8.14 10.95
N SER A 17 -14.24 9.12 11.74
CA SER A 17 -15.27 8.90 12.76
C SER A 17 -16.62 8.55 12.11
N ILE A 18 -16.98 9.23 11.03
CA ILE A 18 -18.18 8.93 10.25
C ILE A 18 -18.12 7.53 9.65
N ASN A 19 -17.00 7.18 9.01
CA ASN A 19 -16.84 5.84 8.44
C ASN A 19 -16.88 4.75 9.51
N ALA A 20 -16.27 4.97 10.68
CA ALA A 20 -16.31 4.05 11.81
C ALA A 20 -17.74 3.82 12.31
N MET A 21 -18.53 4.88 12.47
CA MET A 21 -19.93 4.77 12.84
C MET A 21 -20.74 4.01 11.79
N SER A 22 -20.51 4.29 10.50
CA SER A 22 -21.20 3.61 9.40
C SER A 22 -20.90 2.12 9.36
N GLU A 23 -19.66 1.70 9.61
CA GLU A 23 -19.30 0.28 9.71
C GLU A 23 -19.94 -0.42 10.90
N TYR A 24 -19.96 0.25 12.05
CA TYR A 24 -20.62 -0.29 13.24
C TYR A 24 -22.10 -0.53 12.99
N GLN A 25 -22.79 0.42 12.39
CA GLN A 25 -24.21 0.30 12.06
C GLN A 25 -24.48 -0.86 11.10
N LEU A 26 -23.59 -1.10 10.14
CA LEU A 26 -23.74 -2.15 9.14
C LEU A 26 -23.42 -3.55 9.66
N SER A 27 -22.40 -3.68 10.51
CA SER A 27 -21.82 -4.98 10.85
C SER A 27 -21.82 -5.30 12.35
N GLY A 28 -22.32 -4.39 13.19
CA GLY A 28 -22.22 -4.46 14.64
C GLY A 28 -20.78 -4.33 15.18
N ASN A 29 -19.81 -4.08 14.30
CA ASN A 29 -18.39 -4.04 14.61
C ASN A 29 -17.74 -2.84 13.91
N VAL A 30 -16.80 -2.18 14.58
CA VAL A 30 -15.94 -1.17 13.95
C VAL A 30 -14.63 -1.82 13.58
N TYR A 31 -14.32 -1.96 12.30
CA TYR A 31 -13.05 -2.54 11.88
C TYR A 31 -11.94 -1.46 11.68
N LEU A 32 -12.23 -0.19 11.96
CA LEU A 32 -11.50 0.91 11.33
C LEU A 32 -10.23 1.49 11.99
N TYR A 33 -9.18 1.51 11.16
CA TYR A 33 -8.23 2.59 10.86
C TYR A 33 -7.36 3.20 11.96
N LEU A 34 -7.50 2.81 13.23
CA LEU A 34 -6.73 3.41 14.34
C LEU A 34 -5.36 2.76 14.58
N ALA A 35 -5.10 1.59 14.00
CA ALA A 35 -3.91 0.78 14.32
C ALA A 35 -2.83 0.76 13.23
N MET A 36 -2.91 1.60 12.18
CA MET A 36 -1.88 1.57 11.12
C MET A 36 -0.47 1.86 11.65
N ASP A 37 -0.34 2.60 12.75
CA ASP A 37 0.95 3.01 13.30
C ASP A 37 1.56 2.01 14.30
N LYS A 38 0.81 0.97 14.70
CA LYS A 38 1.26 -0.05 15.67
C LYS A 38 1.44 -1.45 15.06
N ARG A 39 1.12 -1.64 13.77
CA ARG A 39 1.27 -2.95 13.14
C ARG A 39 2.75 -3.28 12.94
N THR A 40 3.23 -4.29 13.65
CA THR A 40 4.52 -4.91 13.39
C THR A 40 4.37 -5.86 12.20
N TYR A 41 5.18 -5.64 11.17
CA TYR A 41 5.25 -6.51 10.00
C TYR A 41 6.27 -7.61 10.27
N SER A 42 5.87 -8.86 10.08
CA SER A 42 6.74 -10.02 10.24
C SER A 42 7.05 -10.65 8.89
N PHE A 43 8.32 -10.97 8.65
CA PHE A 43 8.73 -11.67 7.44
C PHE A 43 9.03 -13.14 7.73
N PRO A 44 8.67 -14.05 6.80
CA PRO A 44 9.01 -15.45 6.94
C PRO A 44 10.51 -15.69 6.88
N ASP A 45 11.00 -16.73 7.56
CA ASP A 45 12.44 -16.98 7.76
C ASP A 45 13.25 -16.96 6.47
N GLY A 46 12.78 -17.60 5.41
CA GLY A 46 13.50 -17.66 4.13
C GLY A 46 13.56 -16.35 3.35
N TYR A 47 12.81 -15.32 3.76
CA TYR A 47 12.85 -13.97 3.18
C TYR A 47 13.35 -12.91 4.15
N LYS A 48 13.36 -13.22 5.46
CA LYS A 48 13.59 -12.27 6.55
C LYS A 48 14.91 -11.52 6.40
N GLU A 49 16.02 -12.24 6.19
CA GLU A 49 17.35 -11.64 6.03
C GLU A 49 17.38 -10.60 4.90
N SER A 50 16.94 -10.99 3.70
CA SER A 50 16.92 -10.10 2.54
C SER A 50 15.97 -8.91 2.70
N ALA A 51 14.84 -9.10 3.37
CA ALA A 51 13.85 -8.06 3.61
C ALA A 51 14.33 -7.03 4.65
N GLU A 52 14.92 -7.50 5.76
CA GLU A 52 15.50 -6.64 6.79
C GLU A 52 16.71 -5.87 6.27
N ALA A 53 17.59 -6.52 5.48
CA ALA A 53 18.70 -5.87 4.80
C ALA A 53 18.22 -4.76 3.85
N TYR A 54 17.17 -5.03 3.06
CA TYR A 54 16.57 -4.04 2.17
C TYR A 54 15.96 -2.85 2.92
N LEU A 55 15.23 -3.09 4.00
CA LEU A 55 14.64 -2.02 4.81
C LEU A 55 15.71 -1.18 5.49
N SER A 56 16.77 -1.80 6.02
CA SER A 56 17.93 -1.12 6.59
C SER A 56 18.64 -0.25 5.56
N TYR A 57 18.87 -0.77 4.35
CA TYR A 57 19.41 0.00 3.23
C TYR A 57 18.54 1.25 2.94
N ARG A 58 17.22 1.09 2.88
CA ARG A 58 16.31 2.21 2.60
C ARG A 58 16.33 3.28 3.69
N SER A 59 16.34 2.87 4.96
CA SER A 59 16.49 3.82 6.07
C SER A 59 17.80 4.60 5.98
N LYS A 60 18.92 3.95 5.64
CA LYS A 60 20.22 4.61 5.43
C LYS A 60 20.21 5.60 4.25
N THR A 61 19.45 5.32 3.20
CA THR A 61 19.29 6.23 2.04
C THR A 61 18.37 7.43 2.29
N GLY A 62 17.87 7.63 3.52
CA GLY A 62 17.04 8.77 3.90
C GLY A 62 15.54 8.58 3.62
N ILE A 63 15.07 7.36 3.37
CA ILE A 63 13.64 7.09 3.23
C ILE A 63 12.96 7.17 4.60
N LYS A 64 11.90 7.99 4.69
CA LYS A 64 11.09 8.13 5.90
C LYS A 64 10.50 6.79 6.36
N ASP A 65 10.51 6.56 7.68
CA ASP A 65 10.01 5.33 8.30
C ASP A 65 8.57 4.98 7.91
N LYS A 66 7.68 5.99 7.81
CA LYS A 66 6.30 5.79 7.35
C LYS A 66 6.23 5.14 5.96
N THR A 67 7.12 5.53 5.06
CA THR A 67 7.22 4.95 3.71
C THR A 67 7.79 3.54 3.78
N ASN A 68 8.77 3.29 4.66
CA ASN A 68 9.30 1.95 4.89
C ASN A 68 8.24 1.00 5.44
N ARG A 69 7.42 1.43 6.43
CA ARG A 69 6.27 0.66 6.94
C ARG A 69 5.28 0.29 5.84
N THR A 70 4.98 1.23 4.94
CA THR A 70 4.09 0.98 3.80
C THR A 70 4.68 -0.07 2.85
N PHE A 71 6.00 -0.06 2.66
CA PHE A 71 6.68 -1.10 1.88
C PHE A 71 6.69 -2.45 2.61
N SER A 72 6.89 -2.47 3.92
CA SER A 72 6.80 -3.70 4.73
C SER A 72 5.44 -4.39 4.56
N LEU A 73 4.33 -3.63 4.52
CA LEU A 73 3.01 -4.17 4.19
C LEU A 73 2.98 -4.85 2.82
N TYR A 74 3.54 -4.21 1.80
CA TYR A 74 3.54 -4.74 0.44
C TYR A 74 4.43 -5.98 0.31
N LEU A 75 5.58 -6.00 0.99
CA LEU A 75 6.48 -7.15 1.03
C LEU A 75 5.86 -8.32 1.80
N GLU A 76 5.21 -8.08 2.93
CA GLU A 76 4.49 -9.10 3.68
C GLU A 76 3.42 -9.78 2.81
N ARG A 77 2.62 -8.99 2.08
CA ARG A 77 1.64 -9.52 1.12
C ARG A 77 2.28 -10.37 0.04
N PHE A 78 3.42 -9.91 -0.49
CA PHE A 78 4.18 -10.64 -1.50
C PHE A 78 4.71 -11.98 -0.96
N PHE A 79 5.36 -11.99 0.20
CA PHE A 79 5.87 -13.22 0.80
C PHE A 79 4.76 -14.18 1.23
N ALA A 80 3.64 -13.67 1.73
CA ALA A 80 2.47 -14.51 2.02
C ALA A 80 1.95 -15.20 0.75
N PHE A 81 1.97 -14.51 -0.40
CA PHE A 81 1.64 -15.12 -1.69
C PHE A 81 2.66 -16.20 -2.10
N LEU A 82 3.96 -15.95 -1.93
CA LEU A 82 5.01 -16.92 -2.25
C LEU A 82 4.93 -18.19 -1.39
N ILE A 83 4.67 -18.04 -0.09
CA ILE A 83 4.47 -19.18 0.82
C ILE A 83 3.30 -20.05 0.40
N ARG A 84 2.18 -19.45 -0.01
CA ARG A 84 1.02 -20.22 -0.51
C ARG A 84 1.35 -21.02 -1.77
N LYS A 85 2.38 -20.62 -2.52
CA LYS A 85 2.94 -21.37 -3.66
C LYS A 85 4.05 -22.37 -3.26
N ASN A 86 4.27 -22.59 -1.96
CA ASN A 86 5.36 -23.40 -1.40
C ASN A 86 6.76 -22.92 -1.79
N MET A 87 6.91 -21.62 -2.06
CA MET A 87 8.22 -21.00 -2.29
C MET A 87 8.74 -20.50 -0.95
N VAL A 88 9.83 -21.11 -0.49
CA VAL A 88 10.41 -20.83 0.82
C VAL A 88 11.66 -19.96 0.68
N ARG A 89 12.28 -19.94 -0.50
CA ARG A 89 13.54 -19.24 -0.75
C ARG A 89 13.41 -18.27 -1.93
N ILE A 90 14.20 -17.19 -1.90
CA ILE A 90 14.15 -16.16 -2.93
C ILE A 90 14.78 -16.59 -4.26
N GLU A 91 15.73 -17.51 -4.23
CA GLU A 91 16.41 -18.05 -5.40
C GLU A 91 15.51 -18.93 -6.27
N GLN A 92 14.41 -19.44 -5.70
CA GLN A 92 13.38 -20.21 -6.42
C GLN A 92 12.47 -19.30 -7.26
N LEU A 93 12.49 -17.99 -7.01
CA LEU A 93 11.58 -17.05 -7.64
C LEU A 93 11.85 -16.93 -9.13
N ALA A 94 10.81 -17.14 -9.95
CA ALA A 94 10.85 -16.91 -11.38
C ALA A 94 9.91 -15.76 -11.78
N ILE A 95 10.12 -15.23 -13.00
CA ILE A 95 9.38 -14.08 -13.52
C ILE A 95 7.88 -14.37 -13.58
N LYS A 96 7.51 -15.59 -13.96
CA LYS A 96 6.12 -16.07 -14.00
C LYS A 96 5.40 -15.95 -12.63
N ASP A 97 6.14 -16.07 -11.54
CA ASP A 97 5.56 -16.01 -10.18
C ASP A 97 5.26 -14.58 -9.76
N VAL A 98 6.10 -13.63 -10.18
CA VAL A 98 5.84 -12.20 -9.99
C VAL A 98 4.64 -11.75 -10.83
N PHE A 99 4.49 -12.26 -12.06
CA PHE A 99 3.28 -12.03 -12.86
C PHE A 99 2.04 -12.66 -12.23
N SER A 100 2.16 -13.87 -11.69
CA SER A 100 1.06 -14.51 -10.95
C SER A 100 0.65 -13.68 -9.73
N PHE A 101 1.63 -13.13 -9.00
CA PHE A 101 1.37 -12.24 -7.88
C PHE A 101 0.64 -10.97 -8.35
N MET A 102 1.08 -10.34 -9.44
CA MET A 102 0.39 -9.18 -10.00
C MET A 102 -1.06 -9.51 -10.36
N GLY A 103 -1.34 -10.68 -10.93
CA GLY A 103 -2.70 -11.15 -11.20
C GLY A 103 -3.55 -11.32 -9.93
N SER A 104 -2.95 -11.76 -8.83
CA SER A 104 -3.63 -11.89 -7.53
C SER A 104 -4.03 -10.54 -6.91
N LEU A 105 -3.44 -9.43 -7.37
CA LEU A 105 -3.78 -8.08 -6.92
C LEU A 105 -5.00 -7.48 -7.63
N SER A 106 -5.67 -8.23 -8.52
CA SER A 106 -6.81 -7.78 -9.31
C SER A 106 -8.01 -7.28 -8.48
N CYS A 107 -8.12 -7.70 -7.21
CA CYS A 107 -9.13 -7.19 -6.28
C CYS A 107 -8.84 -5.77 -5.76
N TYR A 108 -7.68 -5.20 -6.06
CA TYR A 108 -7.28 -3.86 -5.62
C TYR A 108 -7.39 -2.81 -6.72
N GLU A 109 -7.57 -1.57 -6.30
CA GLU A 109 -7.51 -0.41 -7.19
C GLU A 109 -6.16 -0.26 -7.90
N LYS A 110 -6.17 0.25 -9.13
CA LYS A 110 -4.96 0.42 -9.98
C LYS A 110 -3.81 1.17 -9.28
N PRO A 111 -4.04 2.26 -8.51
CA PRO A 111 -2.97 2.91 -7.74
C PRO A 111 -2.34 1.98 -6.69
N THR A 112 -3.15 1.15 -6.03
CA THR A 112 -2.67 0.18 -5.03
C THR A 112 -1.81 -0.89 -5.71
N ILE A 113 -2.28 -1.45 -6.84
CA ILE A 113 -1.50 -2.40 -7.65
C ILE A 113 -0.16 -1.77 -8.07
N ASN A 114 -0.17 -0.53 -8.57
CA ASN A 114 1.05 0.17 -8.95
C ASN A 114 2.03 0.31 -7.77
N HIS A 115 1.54 0.77 -6.61
CA HIS A 115 2.39 0.96 -5.43
C HIS A 115 2.95 -0.36 -4.89
N THR A 116 2.14 -1.41 -4.84
CA THR A 116 2.57 -2.75 -4.43
C THR A 116 3.62 -3.31 -5.40
N MET A 117 3.37 -3.25 -6.71
CA MET A 117 4.34 -3.72 -7.71
C MET A 117 5.61 -2.88 -7.74
N ARG A 118 5.52 -1.58 -7.45
CA ARG A 118 6.71 -0.73 -7.28
C ARG A 118 7.57 -1.23 -6.12
N ALA A 119 6.97 -1.54 -4.97
CA ALA A 119 7.70 -2.06 -3.82
C ALA A 119 8.39 -3.40 -4.13
N VAL A 120 7.67 -4.34 -4.74
CA VAL A 120 8.22 -5.65 -5.14
C VAL A 120 9.36 -5.48 -6.14
N ARG A 121 9.18 -4.65 -7.17
CA ARG A 121 10.23 -4.39 -8.17
C ARG A 121 11.52 -3.89 -7.54
N TYR A 122 11.47 -2.84 -6.73
CA TYR A 122 12.69 -2.28 -6.14
C TYR A 122 13.33 -3.21 -5.12
N TYR A 123 12.55 -4.03 -4.41
CA TYR A 123 13.08 -5.08 -3.56
C TYR A 123 13.83 -6.15 -4.38
N LEU A 124 13.24 -6.66 -5.46
CA LEU A 124 13.91 -7.65 -6.32
C LEU A 124 15.17 -7.08 -6.99
N LYS A 125 15.17 -5.80 -7.35
CA LYS A 125 16.36 -5.09 -7.82
C LYS A 125 17.47 -5.13 -6.76
N TYR A 126 17.15 -4.77 -5.52
CA TYR A 126 18.10 -4.81 -4.41
C TYR A 126 18.61 -6.24 -4.14
N CYS A 127 17.73 -7.24 -4.17
CA CYS A 127 18.12 -8.64 -3.98
C CYS A 127 19.12 -9.11 -5.04
N TYR A 128 18.98 -8.66 -6.29
CA TYR A 128 19.98 -8.93 -7.32
C TYR A 128 21.30 -8.18 -7.07
N GLU A 129 21.24 -6.88 -6.79
CA GLU A 129 22.43 -6.03 -6.57
C GLU A 129 23.27 -6.47 -5.36
N CYS A 130 22.62 -7.01 -4.32
CA CYS A 130 23.29 -7.51 -3.11
C CYS A 130 23.55 -9.02 -3.12
N GLY A 131 23.31 -9.72 -4.24
CA GLY A 131 23.67 -11.13 -4.40
C GLY A 131 22.72 -12.16 -3.78
N PHE A 132 21.58 -11.74 -3.20
CA PHE A 132 20.51 -12.64 -2.74
C PHE A 132 19.85 -13.40 -3.91
N MET A 133 19.93 -12.87 -5.13
CA MET A 133 19.43 -13.50 -6.35
C MET A 133 20.48 -13.48 -7.45
N LYS A 134 20.64 -14.60 -8.16
CA LYS A 134 21.58 -14.71 -9.30
C LYS A 134 21.03 -14.11 -10.60
N LYS A 135 19.70 -14.06 -10.74
CA LYS A 135 19.03 -13.64 -11.98
C LYS A 135 18.37 -12.29 -11.79
N GLU A 136 18.69 -11.35 -12.66
CA GLU A 136 18.04 -10.05 -12.72
C GLU A 136 16.62 -10.19 -13.28
N MET A 137 15.65 -9.56 -12.60
CA MET A 137 14.23 -9.60 -12.99
C MET A 137 13.62 -8.23 -13.19
N PHE A 138 14.18 -7.18 -12.59
CA PHE A 138 13.59 -5.85 -12.55
C PHE A 138 13.37 -5.26 -13.95
N SER A 139 14.30 -5.50 -14.88
CA SER A 139 14.18 -5.06 -16.28
C SER A 139 12.98 -5.66 -17.03
N LYS A 140 12.51 -6.84 -16.60
CA LYS A 140 11.43 -7.59 -17.26
C LYS A 140 10.07 -7.40 -16.60
N LEU A 141 10.01 -6.69 -15.46
CA LEU A 141 8.78 -6.48 -14.71
C LEU A 141 8.08 -5.19 -15.18
N PRO A 142 6.79 -5.27 -15.54
CA PRO A 142 6.04 -4.09 -15.93
C PRO A 142 5.84 -3.14 -14.75
N ASN A 143 5.71 -1.85 -15.05
CA ASN A 143 5.24 -0.85 -14.09
C ASN A 143 3.75 -0.58 -14.37
N PRO A 144 2.81 -1.08 -13.53
CA PRO A 144 1.38 -1.00 -13.83
C PRO A 144 0.93 0.45 -14.03
N TYR A 145 0.39 0.79 -15.20
CA TYR A 145 -0.06 2.15 -15.45
C TYR A 145 -1.38 2.46 -14.73
N TYR A 146 -1.52 3.68 -14.22
CA TYR A 146 -2.80 4.22 -13.77
C TYR A 146 -2.87 5.73 -13.98
N ASN A 147 -4.08 6.23 -14.26
CA ASN A 147 -4.30 7.67 -14.42
C ASN A 147 -4.28 8.36 -13.05
N ARG A 148 -3.21 9.11 -12.77
CA ARG A 148 -3.06 9.88 -11.53
C ARG A 148 -4.06 11.04 -11.41
N LYS A 149 -4.60 11.52 -12.53
CA LYS A 149 -5.56 12.62 -12.61
C LYS A 149 -7.02 12.17 -12.52
N SER A 150 -7.28 10.87 -12.37
CA SER A 150 -8.64 10.32 -12.23
C SER A 150 -9.27 10.60 -10.86
N ARG A 151 -8.54 11.24 -9.93
CA ARG A 151 -9.06 11.58 -8.61
C ARG A 151 -9.93 12.83 -8.72
N LEU A 152 -11.00 12.83 -7.94
CA LEU A 152 -11.80 14.04 -7.70
C LEU A 152 -10.88 15.19 -7.27
N PRO A 153 -11.15 16.44 -7.73
CA PRO A 153 -10.42 17.62 -7.28
C PRO A 153 -10.40 17.69 -5.75
N SER A 154 -9.22 17.95 -5.17
CA SER A 154 -9.08 18.14 -3.72
C SER A 154 -9.62 19.49 -3.24
N THR A 155 -10.01 20.35 -4.16
CA THR A 155 -10.54 21.69 -3.94
C THR A 155 -11.71 21.88 -4.89
N TYR A 156 -12.85 22.26 -4.31
CA TYR A 156 -14.06 22.63 -5.03
C TYR A 156 -14.29 24.13 -4.88
N SER A 157 -14.82 24.78 -5.90
CA SER A 157 -15.29 26.17 -5.78
C SER A 157 -16.53 26.24 -4.90
N ALA A 158 -16.86 27.43 -4.38
CA ALA A 158 -18.05 27.61 -3.57
C ALA A 158 -19.34 27.30 -4.36
N GLU A 159 -19.33 27.58 -5.65
CA GLU A 159 -20.41 27.32 -6.61
C GLU A 159 -20.60 25.82 -6.83
N GLU A 160 -19.50 25.08 -7.04
CA GLU A 160 -19.54 23.61 -7.19
C GLU A 160 -20.14 22.95 -5.94
N VAL A 161 -19.69 23.37 -4.75
CA VAL A 161 -20.23 22.84 -3.47
C VAL A 161 -21.71 23.16 -3.32
N LYS A 162 -22.16 24.38 -3.65
CA LYS A 162 -23.58 24.75 -3.61
C LYS A 162 -24.42 23.91 -4.58
N SER A 163 -23.93 23.70 -5.80
CA SER A 163 -24.60 22.88 -6.81
C SER A 163 -24.76 21.42 -6.37
N TYR A 164 -23.76 20.85 -5.71
CA TYR A 164 -23.83 19.46 -5.24
C TYR A 164 -24.75 19.26 -4.02
N LEU A 165 -24.95 20.31 -3.20
CA LEU A 165 -25.78 20.24 -2.00
C LEU A 165 -27.24 20.65 -2.24
N ALA A 166 -27.54 21.35 -3.33
CA ALA A 166 -28.89 21.77 -3.69
C ALA A 166 -29.95 20.65 -3.77
N PRO A 167 -29.64 19.40 -4.19
CA PRO A 167 -30.63 18.31 -4.23
C PRO A 167 -30.87 17.62 -2.86
N LEU A 168 -30.11 17.97 -1.82
CA LEU A 168 -30.16 17.35 -0.50
C LEU A 168 -30.94 18.20 0.53
N ILE A 169 -31.57 19.30 0.08
CA ILE A 169 -32.41 20.23 0.84
C ILE A 169 -33.78 20.27 0.17
#